data_AF-A0A135ULB8-F1
#
_entry.id   AF-A0A135ULB8-F1
#
_cell.length_a   1.000
_cell.length_b   1.000
_cell.length_c   1.000
_cell.angle_alpha   90.00
_cell.angle_beta   90.00
_cell.angle_gamma   90.00
#
_symmetry.space_group_name_H-M   'P 1'
#
loop_
_entity.id
_entity.type
_entity.pdbx_description
1 polymer ?
#
loop_
_entity_poly.entity_id
_entity_poly.type
_entity_poly.pdbx_seq_one_letter_code
_entity_poly.pdbx_strand_id
1 'polypeptide(L)'
;MAPGWLERFIVRVDATPDKRRTEETPALEVHYTALKEHRRIIGVKGDTTPRYEVKRQAVLAAWGDKCHVTSPSNGGQEVAMIDFNTLPAQTEVQFLQRALKINIKESNGKYESGELGSLHWKATGMKAYGRASWELRDEAEMILSVTIDDHQVNGVISVWKKGLGPETVEEVVMVGLSKIEEYRRMMRNAKISSIGVAANATWLAA
;
A
#
# COMPACT_ATOMS: atom_id res chain seq x y z
N MET A 1 9.14 26.03 0.62
CA MET A 1 7.72 25.62 0.57
C MET A 1 7.61 24.35 -0.23
N ALA A 2 6.77 23.41 0.20
CA ALA A 2 6.48 22.22 -0.58
C ALA A 2 5.63 22.60 -1.81
N PRO A 3 5.81 21.94 -2.97
CA PRO A 3 4.91 22.12 -4.10
C PRO A 3 3.46 21.77 -3.72
N GLY A 4 2.46 22.45 -4.31
CA GLY A 4 1.04 22.23 -4.03
C GLY A 4 0.55 20.78 -4.22
N TRP A 5 1.23 20.00 -5.07
CA TRP A 5 0.95 18.57 -5.23
C TRP A 5 1.38 17.73 -4.02
N LEU A 6 2.45 18.14 -3.32
CA LEU A 6 2.96 17.48 -2.13
C LEU A 6 2.14 17.88 -0.88
N GLU A 7 1.47 19.03 -0.91
CA GLU A 7 0.63 19.50 0.20
C GLU A 7 -0.52 18.56 0.55
N ARG A 8 -1.03 17.77 -0.41
CA ARG A 8 -2.09 16.77 -0.16
C ARG A 8 -1.67 15.66 0.80
N PHE A 9 -0.37 15.46 0.95
CA PHE A 9 0.20 14.45 1.82
C PHE A 9 0.98 15.03 3.01
N ILE A 10 1.18 16.36 3.03
CA ILE A 10 1.76 17.07 4.17
C ILE A 10 0.67 17.27 5.20
N VAL A 11 0.93 16.76 6.40
CA VAL A 11 -0.08 16.61 7.45
C VAL A 11 -0.47 17.99 8.01
N ARG A 12 -1.77 18.34 7.92
CA ARG A 12 -2.36 19.54 8.56
C ARG A 12 -3.42 19.20 9.62
N VAL A 13 -3.78 17.93 9.78
CA VAL A 13 -4.76 17.42 10.75
C VAL A 13 -4.06 16.36 11.59
N ASP A 14 -4.25 16.36 12.91
CA ASP A 14 -3.66 15.46 13.90
C ASP A 14 -2.84 14.30 13.31
N ALA A 15 -1.53 14.51 13.21
CA ALA A 15 -0.60 13.57 12.63
C ALA A 15 -0.25 12.41 13.56
N THR A 16 -0.79 12.42 14.79
CA THR A 16 -0.33 11.53 15.85
C THR A 16 -0.62 10.07 15.46
N PRO A 17 0.42 9.23 15.36
CA PRO A 17 0.26 7.79 15.21
C PRO A 17 -0.55 7.19 16.35
N ASP A 18 -1.30 6.15 16.06
CA ASP A 18 -1.99 5.37 17.09
C ASP A 18 -0.99 4.75 18.07
N LYS A 19 -1.26 4.83 19.38
CA LYS A 19 -0.37 4.34 20.44
C LYS A 19 -0.08 2.85 20.33
N ARG A 20 -1.02 2.08 19.78
CA ARG A 20 -0.85 0.64 19.54
C ARG A 20 0.41 0.34 18.73
N ARG A 21 0.83 1.26 17.85
CA ARG A 21 2.05 1.12 17.04
C ARG A 21 3.34 1.09 17.85
N THR A 22 3.31 1.55 19.10
CA THR A 22 4.46 1.53 20.03
C THR A 22 4.25 0.59 21.22
N GLU A 23 3.00 0.31 21.60
CA GLU A 23 2.66 -0.42 22.82
C GLU A 23 2.26 -1.88 22.56
N GLU A 24 1.88 -2.22 21.34
CA GLU A 24 1.34 -3.55 20.98
C GLU A 24 2.06 -4.17 19.77
N THR A 25 1.78 -5.45 19.53
CA THR A 25 2.21 -6.17 18.32
C THR A 25 1.02 -6.33 17.37
N PRO A 26 1.18 -6.07 16.06
CA PRO A 26 0.10 -6.25 15.09
C PRO A 26 -0.33 -7.72 14.97
N ALA A 27 -1.56 -7.95 14.54
CA ALA A 27 -2.10 -9.29 14.29
C ALA A 27 -1.41 -9.97 13.10
N LEU A 28 -1.02 -9.18 12.09
CA LEU A 28 -0.26 -9.62 10.93
C LEU A 28 0.69 -8.50 10.49
N GLU A 29 1.93 -8.85 10.17
CA GLU A 29 2.90 -7.94 9.58
C GLU A 29 3.31 -8.47 8.21
N VAL A 30 3.10 -7.65 7.19
CA VAL A 30 3.44 -7.95 5.79
C VAL A 30 4.50 -6.96 5.33
N HIS A 31 5.60 -7.49 4.83
CA HIS A 31 6.71 -6.71 4.29
C HIS A 31 6.53 -6.50 2.79
N TYR A 32 6.87 -5.31 2.36
CA TYR A 32 6.95 -4.91 0.97
C TYR A 32 8.41 -4.57 0.65
N THR A 33 8.91 -5.05 -0.48
CA THR A 33 10.22 -4.65 -1.01
C THR A 33 10.14 -4.44 -2.51
N ALA A 34 10.62 -3.28 -2.98
CA ALA A 34 10.87 -3.07 -4.40
C ALA A 34 12.26 -3.52 -4.80
N LEU A 35 12.30 -4.32 -5.85
CA LEU A 35 13.50 -4.89 -6.45
C LEU A 35 13.84 -4.14 -7.75
N LYS A 36 14.92 -4.58 -8.40
CA LYS A 36 15.29 -4.13 -9.74
C LYS A 36 14.17 -4.45 -10.75
N GLU A 37 14.24 -3.79 -11.92
CA GLU A 37 13.32 -4.05 -13.06
C GLU A 37 11.83 -3.87 -12.74
N HIS A 38 11.50 -2.98 -11.81
CA HIS A 38 10.11 -2.71 -11.44
C HIS A 38 9.35 -3.94 -10.88
N ARG A 39 10.05 -4.95 -10.36
CA ARG A 39 9.43 -6.04 -9.60
C ARG A 39 9.30 -5.65 -8.13
N ARG A 40 8.16 -5.95 -7.50
CA ARG A 40 8.02 -5.86 -6.05
C ARG A 40 7.56 -7.18 -5.50
N ILE A 41 8.00 -7.47 -4.29
CA ILE A 41 7.64 -8.68 -3.58
C ILE A 41 7.01 -8.32 -2.24
N ILE A 42 6.05 -9.14 -1.85
CA ILE A 42 5.27 -8.98 -0.63
C ILE A 42 5.20 -10.32 0.08
N GLY A 43 5.40 -10.32 1.38
CA GLY A 43 5.27 -11.54 2.19
C GLY A 43 5.47 -11.28 3.67
N VAL A 44 5.50 -12.35 4.44
CA VAL A 44 5.67 -12.31 5.89
C VAL A 44 7.09 -12.77 6.22
N LYS A 45 7.61 -12.28 7.35
CA LYS A 45 8.94 -12.69 7.83
C LYS A 45 9.01 -14.21 7.98
N GLY A 46 10.05 -14.82 7.40
CA GLY A 46 10.25 -16.27 7.42
C GLY A 46 9.62 -17.01 6.25
N ASP A 47 8.86 -16.33 5.37
CA ASP A 47 8.45 -16.92 4.10
C ASP A 47 9.69 -17.25 3.26
N THR A 48 9.70 -18.43 2.61
CA THR A 48 10.75 -18.84 1.66
C THR A 48 10.45 -18.37 0.24
N THR A 49 9.18 -18.09 -0.05
CA THR A 49 8.68 -17.58 -1.33
C THR A 49 7.76 -16.39 -1.07
N PRO A 50 7.83 -15.29 -1.85
CA PRO A 50 6.89 -14.18 -1.72
C PRO A 50 5.45 -14.65 -1.85
N ARG A 51 4.55 -14.13 -1.01
CA ARG A 51 3.10 -14.37 -1.12
C ARG A 51 2.52 -13.71 -2.36
N TYR A 52 3.01 -12.52 -2.66
CA TYR A 52 2.61 -11.77 -3.84
C TYR A 52 3.81 -11.13 -4.54
N GLU A 53 3.65 -11.00 -5.84
CA GLU A 53 4.52 -10.22 -6.72
C GLU A 53 3.72 -9.13 -7.40
N VAL A 54 4.29 -7.94 -7.47
CA VAL A 54 3.65 -6.79 -8.12
C VAL A 54 4.48 -6.36 -9.31
N LYS A 55 3.83 -6.31 -10.47
CA LYS A 55 4.39 -5.78 -11.72
C LYS A 55 3.65 -4.52 -12.10
N ARG A 56 4.39 -3.43 -12.27
CA ARG A 56 3.84 -2.16 -12.76
C ARG A 56 3.78 -2.19 -14.28
N GLN A 57 2.64 -1.78 -14.82
CA GLN A 57 2.43 -1.46 -16.22
C GLN A 57 2.04 0.02 -16.35
N ALA A 58 2.84 0.80 -17.09
CA ALA A 58 2.46 2.16 -17.43
C ALA A 58 1.42 2.13 -18.56
N VAL A 59 0.32 2.85 -18.41
CA VAL A 59 -0.69 3.02 -19.47
C VAL A 59 -0.55 4.45 -20.01
N LEU A 60 -0.59 4.60 -21.34
CA LEU A 60 -0.25 5.85 -22.04
C LEU A 60 -0.91 7.11 -21.42
N ALA A 61 -0.04 8.07 -21.10
CA ALA A 61 -0.14 9.52 -20.80
C ALA A 61 -1.36 10.11 -20.05
N ALA A 62 -2.58 9.62 -20.22
CA ALA A 62 -3.81 10.19 -19.64
C ALA A 62 -4.60 9.23 -18.73
N TRP A 63 -4.33 7.91 -18.81
CA TRP A 63 -5.16 6.90 -18.16
C TRP A 63 -4.61 6.42 -16.81
N GLY A 64 -3.31 6.59 -16.55
CA GLY A 64 -2.69 6.29 -15.27
C GLY A 64 -1.70 5.12 -15.30
N ASP A 65 -1.48 4.52 -14.14
CA ASP A 65 -0.61 3.35 -13.96
C ASP A 65 -1.46 2.16 -13.50
N LYS A 66 -1.08 0.95 -13.90
CA LYS A 66 -1.64 -0.29 -13.36
C LYS A 66 -0.57 -1.08 -12.64
N CYS A 67 -0.96 -1.76 -11.58
CA CYS A 67 -0.16 -2.77 -10.90
C CYS A 67 -0.91 -4.10 -10.92
N HIS A 68 -0.29 -5.10 -11.53
CA HIS A 68 -0.77 -6.47 -11.56
C HIS A 68 -0.16 -7.21 -10.37
N VAL A 69 -1.01 -7.79 -9.52
CA VAL A 69 -0.60 -8.55 -8.34
C VAL A 69 -0.83 -10.03 -8.61
N THR A 70 0.25 -10.80 -8.62
CA THR A 70 0.23 -12.25 -8.84
C THR A 70 0.63 -12.99 -7.57
N SER A 71 0.11 -14.19 -7.34
CA SER A 71 0.55 -15.06 -6.25
C SER A 71 1.49 -16.16 -6.75
N PRO A 72 2.79 -16.11 -6.44
CA PRO A 72 3.74 -17.15 -6.84
C PRO A 72 3.37 -18.55 -6.32
N SER A 73 2.87 -18.63 -5.09
CA SER A 73 2.42 -19.89 -4.47
C SER A 73 1.23 -20.53 -5.18
N ASN A 74 0.45 -19.75 -5.92
CA ASN A 74 -0.70 -20.24 -6.69
C ASN A 74 -0.40 -20.26 -8.20
N GLY A 75 0.80 -20.75 -8.57
CA GLY A 75 1.20 -20.90 -9.97
C GLY A 75 1.38 -19.58 -10.73
N GLY A 76 1.57 -18.46 -10.04
CA GLY A 76 1.69 -17.13 -10.65
C GLY A 76 0.36 -16.54 -11.10
N GLN A 77 -0.77 -17.07 -10.63
CA GLN A 77 -2.09 -16.54 -10.95
C GLN A 77 -2.24 -15.08 -10.49
N GLU A 78 -2.84 -14.25 -11.33
CA GLU A 78 -3.21 -12.88 -10.97
C GLU A 78 -4.36 -12.89 -9.97
N VAL A 79 -4.14 -12.28 -8.81
CA VAL A 79 -5.11 -12.22 -7.70
C VAL A 79 -5.81 -10.88 -7.65
N ALA A 80 -5.11 -9.80 -7.99
CA ALA A 80 -5.66 -8.46 -7.98
C ALA A 80 -4.98 -7.55 -9.03
N MET A 81 -5.74 -6.56 -9.49
CA MET A 81 -5.23 -5.45 -10.29
C MET A 81 -5.52 -4.14 -9.57
N ILE A 82 -4.50 -3.30 -9.43
CA ILE A 82 -4.62 -1.96 -8.87
C ILE A 82 -4.50 -0.96 -10.02
N ASP A 83 -5.56 -0.20 -10.26
CA ASP A 83 -5.62 0.82 -11.31
C ASP A 83 -5.61 2.22 -10.69
N PHE A 84 -4.60 3.00 -11.04
CA PHE A 84 -4.44 4.35 -10.54
C PHE A 84 -4.89 5.38 -11.58
N ASN A 85 -6.20 5.61 -11.63
CA ASN A 85 -6.82 6.54 -12.57
C ASN A 85 -6.36 7.99 -12.30
N THR A 86 -6.11 8.73 -13.38
CA THR A 86 -5.74 10.15 -13.30
C THR A 86 -6.95 11.07 -13.48
N LEU A 87 -7.96 10.64 -14.23
CA LEU A 87 -9.16 11.42 -14.57
C LEU A 87 -10.41 10.51 -14.61
N PRO A 88 -11.31 10.54 -13.61
CA PRO A 88 -11.14 11.22 -12.32
C PRO A 88 -10.03 10.57 -11.47
N ALA A 89 -9.43 11.35 -10.57
CA ALA A 89 -8.36 10.86 -9.72
C ALA A 89 -8.91 9.91 -8.64
N GLN A 90 -8.64 8.62 -8.82
CA GLN A 90 -9.07 7.56 -7.91
C GLN A 90 -8.14 6.35 -8.03
N THR A 91 -8.03 5.59 -6.94
CA THR A 91 -7.37 4.31 -6.93
C THR A 91 -8.43 3.22 -6.90
N GLU A 92 -8.33 2.26 -7.80
CA GLU A 92 -9.25 1.14 -7.91
C GLU A 92 -8.47 -0.16 -7.63
N VAL A 93 -9.02 -1.02 -6.77
CA VAL A 93 -8.46 -2.35 -6.50
C VAL A 93 -9.50 -3.38 -6.93
N GLN A 94 -9.15 -4.20 -7.91
CA GLN A 94 -10.00 -5.27 -8.44
C GLN A 94 -9.47 -6.63 -7.98
N PHE A 95 -10.30 -7.46 -7.37
CA PHE A 95 -9.99 -8.85 -7.02
C PHE A 95 -10.58 -9.78 -8.06
N LEU A 96 -9.72 -10.39 -8.86
CA LEU A 96 -10.13 -11.11 -10.06
C LEU A 96 -10.90 -12.40 -9.74
N GLN A 97 -10.57 -13.06 -8.63
CA GLN A 97 -11.18 -14.33 -8.25
C GLN A 97 -12.56 -14.19 -7.60
N ARG A 98 -12.88 -13.02 -7.01
CA ARG A 98 -14.11 -12.79 -6.25
C ARG A 98 -15.05 -11.77 -6.88
N ALA A 99 -14.71 -11.23 -8.05
CA ALA A 99 -15.44 -10.14 -8.71
C ALA A 99 -15.68 -8.91 -7.80
N LEU A 100 -14.79 -8.69 -6.82
CA LEU A 100 -14.85 -7.55 -5.89
C LEU A 100 -14.07 -6.38 -6.48
N LYS A 101 -14.65 -5.19 -6.40
CA LYS A 101 -14.03 -3.94 -6.85
C LYS A 101 -14.16 -2.88 -5.78
N ILE A 102 -13.01 -2.33 -5.38
CA ILE A 102 -12.91 -1.27 -4.38
C ILE A 102 -12.46 0.01 -5.07
N ASN A 103 -13.21 1.09 -4.85
CA ASN A 103 -12.88 2.40 -5.37
C ASN A 103 -12.54 3.34 -4.22
N ILE A 104 -11.30 3.83 -4.19
CA ILE A 104 -10.80 4.76 -3.20
C ILE A 104 -10.65 6.12 -3.89
N LYS A 105 -11.53 7.06 -3.57
CA LYS A 105 -11.47 8.41 -4.12
C LYS A 105 -10.31 9.18 -3.48
N GLU A 106 -9.47 9.82 -4.29
CA GLU A 106 -8.31 10.58 -3.75
C GLU A 106 -8.77 11.72 -2.82
N SER A 107 -9.93 12.32 -3.11
CA SER A 107 -10.44 13.49 -2.38
C SER A 107 -10.76 13.25 -0.91
N ASN A 108 -11.13 12.02 -0.54
CA ASN A 108 -11.47 11.69 0.85
C ASN A 108 -10.74 10.45 1.39
N GLY A 109 -10.05 9.70 0.53
CA GLY A 109 -9.34 8.47 0.91
C GLY A 109 -10.23 7.43 1.55
N LYS A 110 -11.55 7.46 1.27
CA LYS A 110 -12.54 6.56 1.87
C LYS A 110 -12.95 5.45 0.91
N TYR A 111 -13.31 4.29 1.45
CA TYR A 111 -14.00 3.23 0.73
C TYR A 111 -14.85 2.38 1.69
N GLU A 112 -15.78 1.60 1.13
CA GLU A 112 -16.63 0.68 1.89
C GLU A 112 -16.09 -0.75 1.77
N SER A 113 -15.88 -1.39 2.92
CA SER A 113 -15.53 -2.80 3.04
C SER A 113 -16.77 -3.62 3.44
N GLY A 114 -16.86 -4.85 2.94
CA GLY A 114 -18.01 -5.73 3.24
C GLY A 114 -18.11 -6.12 4.72
N GLU A 115 -16.98 -6.41 5.37
CA GLU A 115 -16.93 -6.82 6.78
C GLU A 115 -16.70 -5.63 7.73
N LEU A 116 -15.97 -4.62 7.28
CA LEU A 116 -15.47 -3.54 8.15
C LEU A 116 -16.25 -2.22 8.03
N GLY A 117 -17.20 -2.12 7.09
CA GLY A 117 -17.94 -0.89 6.82
C GLY A 117 -17.06 0.21 6.24
N SER A 118 -17.32 1.46 6.63
CA SER A 118 -16.67 2.63 6.06
C SER A 118 -15.25 2.81 6.61
N LEU A 119 -14.28 2.76 5.71
CA LEU A 119 -12.85 2.88 6.03
C LEU A 119 -12.27 4.16 5.43
N HIS A 120 -11.32 4.77 6.13
CA HIS A 120 -10.66 6.00 5.71
C HIS A 120 -9.18 6.05 6.05
N TRP A 121 -8.41 6.68 5.16
CA TRP A 121 -6.99 6.91 5.38
C TRP A 121 -6.72 8.15 6.25
N LYS A 122 -5.90 7.99 7.28
CA LYS A 122 -5.28 9.06 8.08
C LYS A 122 -3.77 9.06 7.80
N ALA A 123 -3.21 10.19 7.36
CA ALA A 123 -1.75 10.33 7.26
C ALA A 123 -1.15 10.58 8.65
N THR A 124 -0.08 9.86 9.00
CA THR A 124 0.53 9.90 10.36
C THR A 124 2.01 10.26 10.38
N GLY A 125 2.59 10.48 9.21
CA GLY A 125 3.96 10.95 9.10
C GLY A 125 4.35 11.07 7.65
N MET A 126 4.90 12.22 7.26
CA MET A 126 5.52 12.36 5.95
C MET A 126 6.74 13.26 6.04
N LYS A 127 7.86 12.74 5.54
CA LYS A 127 9.04 13.54 5.25
C LYS A 127 8.99 13.90 3.78
N ALA A 128 9.22 15.18 3.46
CA ALA A 128 9.32 15.62 2.07
C ALA A 128 10.38 14.75 1.36
N TYR A 129 9.94 14.09 0.30
CA TYR A 129 10.74 13.18 -0.51
C TYR A 129 11.38 11.97 0.22
N GLY A 130 10.83 11.55 1.35
CA GLY A 130 11.41 10.47 2.16
C GLY A 130 10.38 9.48 2.69
N ARG A 131 10.53 9.10 3.95
CA ARG A 131 9.62 8.16 4.62
C ARG A 131 8.21 8.72 4.73
N ALA A 132 7.25 7.82 4.73
CA ALA A 132 5.86 8.15 4.93
C ALA A 132 5.09 7.05 5.67
N SER A 133 4.02 7.42 6.35
CA SER A 133 3.13 6.50 7.04
C SER A 133 1.68 6.94 7.05
N TRP A 134 0.79 5.95 7.02
CA TRP A 134 -0.65 6.12 7.03
C TRP A 134 -1.31 5.07 7.92
N GLU A 135 -2.52 5.35 8.35
CA GLU A 135 -3.40 4.43 9.07
C GLU A 135 -4.72 4.33 8.31
N LEU A 136 -5.21 3.11 8.12
CA LEU A 136 -6.59 2.88 7.70
C LEU A 136 -7.42 2.67 8.95
N ARG A 137 -8.48 3.45 9.11
CA ARG A 137 -9.32 3.45 10.30
C ARG A 137 -10.79 3.26 9.91
N ASP A 138 -11.53 2.56 10.75
CA ASP A 138 -12.99 2.69 10.80
C ASP A 138 -13.35 3.85 11.76
N GLU A 139 -14.62 3.97 12.16
CA GLU A 139 -15.05 5.01 13.10
C GLU A 139 -14.50 4.82 14.53
N ALA A 140 -14.13 3.60 14.91
CA ALA A 140 -13.79 3.22 16.28
C ALA A 140 -12.29 2.96 16.49
N GLU A 141 -11.61 2.33 15.53
CA GLU A 141 -10.26 1.79 15.70
C GLU A 141 -9.41 1.85 14.43
N MET A 142 -8.10 1.66 14.63
CA MET A 142 -7.15 1.44 13.55
C MET A 142 -7.23 -0.01 13.06
N ILE A 143 -7.52 -0.17 11.77
CA ILE A 143 -7.56 -1.47 11.09
C ILE A 143 -6.17 -1.91 10.67
N LEU A 144 -5.44 -1.01 10.00
CA LEU A 144 -4.10 -1.28 9.51
C LEU A 144 -3.24 0.00 9.54
N SER A 145 -1.92 -0.18 9.57
CA SER A 145 -0.96 0.90 9.35
C SER A 145 0.00 0.54 8.23
N VAL A 146 0.35 1.53 7.41
CA VAL A 146 1.31 1.40 6.32
C VAL A 146 2.49 2.31 6.60
N THR A 147 3.70 1.81 6.42
CA THR A 147 4.93 2.61 6.46
C THR A 147 5.80 2.32 5.25
N ILE A 148 6.57 3.32 4.81
CA ILE A 148 7.59 3.19 3.77
C ILE A 148 8.86 3.93 4.21
N ASP A 149 10.02 3.34 3.95
CA ASP A 149 11.32 3.88 4.35
C ASP A 149 11.74 5.13 3.57
N ASP A 150 12.82 5.78 4.01
CA ASP A 150 13.32 7.02 3.40
C ASP A 150 13.75 6.84 1.93
N HIS A 151 14.15 5.63 1.54
CA HIS A 151 14.56 5.31 0.18
C HIS A 151 13.40 4.88 -0.71
N GLN A 152 12.20 4.76 -0.14
CA GLN A 152 11.03 4.20 -0.78
C GLN A 152 11.32 2.82 -1.36
N VAL A 153 12.11 1.99 -0.70
CA VAL A 153 12.45 0.62 -1.14
C VAL A 153 11.65 -0.39 -0.34
N ASN A 154 11.66 -0.24 0.98
CA ASN A 154 10.98 -1.15 1.88
C ASN A 154 9.77 -0.49 2.53
N GLY A 155 8.76 -1.30 2.77
CA GLY A 155 7.57 -0.89 3.49
C GLY A 155 7.02 -2.01 4.36
N VAL A 156 6.18 -1.65 5.31
CA VAL A 156 5.50 -2.57 6.21
C VAL A 156 4.02 -2.23 6.24
N ILE A 157 3.19 -3.24 6.02
CA ILE A 157 1.74 -3.22 6.17
C ILE A 157 1.41 -4.05 7.41
N SER A 158 0.98 -3.40 8.47
CA SER A 158 0.64 -4.04 9.75
C SER A 158 -0.87 -4.02 9.93
N VAL A 159 -1.50 -5.18 10.02
CA VAL A 159 -2.93 -5.33 10.31
C VAL A 159 -3.12 -5.47 11.83
N TRP A 160 -3.95 -4.62 12.41
CA TRP A 160 -4.13 -4.49 13.86
C TRP A 160 -5.43 -5.09 14.37
N LYS A 161 -6.48 -5.12 13.53
CA LYS A 161 -7.74 -5.77 13.86
C LYS A 161 -7.57 -7.29 13.79
N LYS A 162 -7.97 -7.97 14.87
CA LYS A 162 -7.91 -9.43 15.01
C LYS A 162 -9.22 -10.06 14.54
N GLY A 163 -9.16 -11.35 14.20
CA GLY A 163 -10.37 -12.13 13.87
C GLY A 163 -10.95 -11.84 12.48
N LEU A 164 -10.23 -11.12 11.62
CA LEU A 164 -10.64 -10.88 10.24
C LEU A 164 -10.62 -12.18 9.42
N GLY A 165 -11.63 -12.35 8.56
CA GLY A 165 -11.63 -13.42 7.58
C GLY A 165 -10.44 -13.30 6.60
N PRO A 166 -9.99 -14.42 5.99
CA PRO A 166 -8.86 -14.39 5.05
C PRO A 166 -9.10 -13.48 3.84
N GLU A 167 -10.36 -13.36 3.41
CA GLU A 167 -10.74 -12.47 2.30
C GLU A 167 -10.58 -11.00 2.68
N THR A 168 -11.02 -10.62 3.88
CA THR A 168 -10.88 -9.26 4.43
C THR A 168 -9.43 -8.93 4.74
N VAL A 169 -8.63 -9.89 5.19
CA VAL A 169 -7.17 -9.71 5.35
C VAL A 169 -6.52 -9.42 4.00
N GLU A 170 -6.83 -10.20 2.97
CA GLU A 170 -6.32 -9.96 1.61
C GLU A 170 -6.79 -8.59 1.08
N GLU A 171 -8.05 -8.23 1.34
CA GLU A 171 -8.61 -6.93 0.99
C GLU A 171 -7.77 -5.77 1.53
N VAL A 172 -7.60 -5.73 2.86
CA VAL A 172 -6.91 -4.64 3.53
C VAL A 172 -5.41 -4.62 3.21
N VAL A 173 -4.80 -5.79 2.94
CA VAL A 173 -3.41 -5.88 2.48
C VAL A 173 -3.26 -5.31 1.07
N MET A 174 -4.16 -5.63 0.13
CA MET A 174 -4.10 -5.06 -1.23
C MET A 174 -4.39 -3.56 -1.23
N VAL A 175 -5.29 -3.10 -0.37
CA VAL A 175 -5.54 -1.67 -0.15
C VAL A 175 -4.30 -0.99 0.45
N GLY A 176 -3.63 -1.61 1.43
CA GLY A 176 -2.36 -1.12 1.97
C GLY A 176 -1.25 -1.04 0.94
N LEU A 177 -1.14 -2.05 0.07
CA LEU A 177 -0.21 -2.07 -1.05
C LEU A 177 -0.51 -0.94 -2.04
N SER A 178 -1.78 -0.70 -2.36
CA SER A 178 -2.19 0.38 -3.25
C SER A 178 -1.70 1.73 -2.73
N LYS A 179 -1.70 1.93 -1.40
CA LYS A 179 -1.20 3.16 -0.78
C LYS A 179 0.30 3.35 -0.94
N ILE A 180 1.08 2.28 -0.78
CA ILE A 180 2.54 2.30 -1.02
C ILE A 180 2.82 2.65 -2.49
N GLU A 181 2.18 1.97 -3.44
CA GLU A 181 2.44 2.20 -4.87
C GLU A 181 1.92 3.57 -5.35
N GLU A 182 0.81 4.07 -4.79
CA GLU A 182 0.33 5.44 -5.02
C GLU A 182 1.39 6.47 -4.61
N TYR A 183 1.95 6.34 -3.40
CA TYR A 183 2.99 7.22 -2.91
C TYR A 183 4.24 7.16 -3.80
N ARG A 184 4.70 5.96 -4.14
CA ARG A 184 5.85 5.79 -5.05
C ARG A 184 5.59 6.36 -6.44
N ARG A 185 4.37 6.24 -6.96
CA ARG A 185 3.97 6.84 -8.24
C ARG A 185 4.08 8.35 -8.19
N MET A 186 3.55 8.97 -7.14
CA MET A 186 3.69 10.41 -6.90
C MET A 186 5.16 10.82 -6.87
N MET A 187 5.99 10.09 -6.13
CA MET A 187 7.43 10.34 -6.01
C MET A 187 8.21 10.21 -7.33
N ARG A 188 7.83 9.23 -8.17
CA ARG A 188 8.36 9.09 -9.54
C ARG A 188 7.98 10.27 -10.43
N ASN A 189 6.72 10.71 -10.38
CA ASN A 189 6.23 11.85 -11.17
C ASN A 189 6.93 13.16 -10.76
N ALA A 190 7.36 13.26 -9.50
CA ALA A 190 8.19 14.34 -8.99
C ALA A 190 9.67 14.27 -9.44
N LYS A 191 10.07 13.25 -10.22
CA LYS A 191 11.45 12.98 -10.70
C LYS A 191 12.50 12.74 -9.60
N ILE A 192 12.09 12.32 -8.40
CA ILE A 192 12.99 12.12 -7.23
C ILE A 192 12.85 10.69 -6.68
N SER A 193 12.70 9.69 -7.55
CA SER A 193 12.73 8.28 -7.13
C SER A 193 14.08 7.65 -7.47
N SER A 194 14.89 7.38 -6.46
CA SER A 194 16.06 6.51 -6.59
C SER A 194 15.61 5.08 -6.82
N ILE A 195 16.05 4.45 -7.92
CA ILE A 195 15.95 3.00 -8.10
C ILE A 195 17.04 2.40 -7.22
N GLY A 196 16.64 1.66 -6.17
CA GLY A 196 17.58 0.97 -5.30
C GLY A 196 18.45 0.02 -6.11
N VAL A 197 19.75 0.34 -6.23
CA VAL A 197 20.76 -0.60 -6.71
C VAL A 197 21.10 -1.50 -5.52
N ALA A 198 20.44 -2.67 -5.50
CA ALA A 198 20.69 -3.81 -4.60
C ALA A 198 20.50 -3.56 -3.09
N ALA A 199 19.35 -4.01 -2.56
CA ALA A 199 19.20 -4.38 -1.16
C ALA A 199 18.20 -5.54 -1.04
N ASN A 200 18.66 -6.60 -0.38
CA ASN A 200 18.01 -7.90 -0.23
C ASN A 200 16.69 -7.76 0.53
N ALA A 201 15.65 -8.49 0.10
CA ALA A 201 14.44 -8.68 0.90
C ALA A 201 14.79 -9.53 2.14
N THR A 202 15.35 -8.89 3.16
CA THR A 202 15.88 -9.52 4.38
C THR A 202 14.84 -10.26 5.22
N TRP A 203 13.56 -10.11 4.88
CA TRP A 203 12.44 -10.80 5.51
C TRP A 203 12.15 -12.17 4.88
N LEU A 204 12.58 -12.41 3.64
CA LEU A 204 12.60 -13.75 3.07
C LEU A 204 13.68 -14.55 3.79
N ALA A 205 13.36 -15.79 4.20
CA ALA A 205 14.36 -16.67 4.78
C ALA A 205 15.52 -16.89 3.77
N ALA A 206 16.75 -16.75 4.25
CA ALA A 206 17.95 -17.18 3.52
C ALA A 206 18.11 -18.70 3.60
#